data_AF-A0A927NF64-F1
#
_entry.id   AF-A0A927NF64-F1
#
_cell.length_a   1.000
_cell.length_b   1.000
_cell.length_c   1.000
_cell.angle_alpha   90.00
_cell.angle_beta   90.00
_cell.angle_gamma   90.00
#
_symmetry.space_group_name_H-M   'P 1'
#
loop_
_entity.id
_entity.type
_entity.pdbx_description
1 polymer ?
#
loop_
_entity_poly.entity_id
_entity_poly.type
_entity_poly.pdbx_seq_one_letter_code
_entity_poly.pdbx_strand_id
1 'polypeptide(L)'
;MSADFFKKRTIAITAGVAVFCVIIGICLYARYLDRATVEAFSQNYYFLVSDSTHVEASTHQIVLNGGAGYSMYENGRQYIAFASYLTATEAENVQKNIQDETQIITLSAKNLYFKKRKDKKNKKKIVGAFQTLSNCITVLNQEIVRLETGATQESCKRILKILEKQFRYMSKTYDGVFPSCAAVCQKAVTDLVEIGNETVYTSSLRSLQCELCCSYIRLAKEFSL
;
A
#
# COMPACT_ATOMS: atom_id res chain seq x y z
N MET A 1 13.84 12.27 64.32
CA MET A 1 13.13 12.38 63.03
C MET A 1 12.94 10.97 62.47
N SER A 2 11.71 10.51 62.26
CA SER A 2 11.43 9.09 61.92
C SER A 2 11.59 8.81 60.42
N ALA A 3 12.04 7.58 60.11
CA ALA A 3 12.28 7.08 58.76
C ALA A 3 11.05 7.14 57.83
N ASP A 4 9.83 7.17 58.40
CA ASP A 4 8.57 7.27 57.66
C ASP A 4 8.35 8.64 56.99
N PHE A 5 8.88 9.72 57.58
CA PHE A 5 8.82 11.05 56.96
C PHE A 5 9.66 11.10 55.69
N PHE A 6 10.84 10.46 55.70
CA PHE A 6 11.72 10.38 54.54
C PHE A 6 11.13 9.51 53.43
N LYS A 7 10.52 8.36 53.76
CA LYS A 7 9.80 7.50 52.80
C LYS A 7 8.62 8.19 52.12
N LYS A 8 7.77 8.90 52.88
CA LYS A 8 6.64 9.64 52.30
C LYS A 8 7.11 10.78 51.40
N ARG A 9 8.19 11.46 51.77
CA ARG A 9 8.78 12.56 50.99
C ARG A 9 9.46 12.05 49.71
N THR A 10 10.17 10.93 49.73
CA THR A 10 10.76 10.35 48.53
C THR A 10 9.71 9.82 47.55
N ILE A 11 8.63 9.18 48.05
CA ILE A 11 7.50 8.72 47.20
C ILE A 11 6.77 9.89 46.55
N ALA A 12 6.52 10.98 47.29
CA ALA A 12 5.89 12.18 46.74
C ALA A 12 6.75 12.85 45.66
N ILE A 13 8.08 12.88 45.85
CA ILE A 13 9.02 13.43 44.86
C ILE A 13 9.10 12.52 43.62
N THR A 14 9.16 11.20 43.77
CA THR A 14 9.20 10.27 42.62
C THR A 14 7.88 10.29 41.84
N ALA A 15 6.74 10.37 42.52
CA ALA A 15 5.44 10.54 41.87
C ALA A 15 5.36 11.89 41.12
N GLY A 16 5.85 12.97 41.73
CA GLY A 16 5.91 14.29 41.10
C GLY A 16 6.80 14.31 39.84
N VAL A 17 7.97 13.68 39.89
CA VAL A 17 8.88 13.56 38.74
C VAL A 17 8.27 12.70 37.63
N ALA A 18 7.61 11.59 37.96
CA ALA A 18 6.95 10.73 36.98
C ALA A 18 5.82 11.49 36.24
N VAL A 19 4.98 12.22 36.97
CA VAL A 19 3.91 13.04 36.39
C VAL A 19 4.49 14.15 35.50
N PHE A 20 5.56 14.81 35.96
CA PHE A 20 6.23 15.85 35.17
C PHE A 20 6.87 15.31 33.88
N CYS A 21 7.50 14.14 33.93
CA CYS A 21 8.03 13.46 32.74
C CYS A 21 6.93 13.08 31.74
N VAL A 22 5.78 12.59 32.22
CA VAL A 22 4.63 12.28 31.36
C VAL A 22 4.08 13.55 30.71
N ILE A 23 3.92 14.64 31.47
CA ILE A 23 3.43 15.92 30.93
C ILE A 23 4.40 16.50 29.89
N ILE A 24 5.70 16.50 30.17
CA ILE A 24 6.72 16.93 29.19
C ILE A 24 6.69 16.03 27.95
N GLY A 25 6.57 14.71 28.12
CA GLY A 25 6.45 13.76 27.02
C GLY A 25 5.24 14.06 26.14
N ILE A 26 4.08 14.33 26.74
CA ILE A 26 2.86 14.73 26.05
C ILE A 26 3.04 16.08 25.33
N CYS A 27 3.63 17.09 25.99
CA CYS A 27 3.87 18.40 25.38
C CYS A 27 4.87 18.34 24.22
N LEU A 28 5.92 17.50 24.32
CA LEU A 28 6.89 17.30 23.25
C LEU A 28 6.29 16.51 22.09
N TYR A 29 5.47 15.49 22.37
CA TYR A 29 4.74 14.73 21.35
C TYR A 29 3.70 15.60 20.63
N ALA A 30 2.93 16.40 21.37
CA ALA A 30 2.00 17.38 20.80
C ALA A 30 2.72 18.41 19.93
N ARG A 31 3.86 18.97 20.39
CA ARG A 31 4.68 19.89 19.56
C ARG A 31 5.30 19.22 18.34
N TYR A 32 5.61 17.93 18.42
CA TYR A 32 6.10 17.15 17.29
C TYR A 32 5.00 16.96 16.22
N LEU A 33 3.77 16.70 16.66
CA LEU A 33 2.59 16.60 15.80
C LEU A 33 2.19 17.96 15.19
N ASP A 34 2.20 19.05 15.96
CA ASP A 34 1.91 20.42 15.47
C ASP A 34 2.88 20.88 14.36
N ARG A 35 4.08 20.32 14.33
CA ARG A 35 5.06 20.64 13.28
C ARG A 35 4.89 19.78 12.04
N ALA A 36 4.08 18.73 12.05
CA ALA A 36 3.87 17.89 10.87
C ALA A 36 3.06 18.68 9.83
N THR A 37 3.56 18.75 8.60
CA THR A 37 2.72 19.23 7.50
C THR A 37 1.88 18.05 7.04
N VAL A 38 0.57 18.23 7.00
CA VAL A 38 -0.37 17.21 6.54
C VAL A 38 -0.67 17.45 5.06
N GLU A 39 -0.79 16.37 4.28
CA GLU A 39 -1.47 16.41 2.99
C GLU A 39 -2.73 15.56 3.07
N ALA A 40 -3.86 16.15 2.69
CA ALA A 40 -5.11 15.42 2.56
C ALA A 40 -4.94 14.36 1.48
N PHE A 41 -5.15 13.11 1.86
CA PHE A 41 -4.89 11.98 1.01
C PHE A 41 -5.85 10.86 1.39
N SER A 42 -6.61 10.35 0.41
CA SER A 42 -7.58 9.29 0.63
C SER A 42 -7.63 8.41 -0.60
N GLN A 43 -6.95 7.27 -0.52
CA GLN A 43 -7.01 6.24 -1.55
C GLN A 43 -7.39 4.91 -0.90
N ASN A 44 -8.39 4.25 -1.45
CA ASN A 44 -8.84 2.93 -1.03
C ASN A 44 -8.59 1.93 -2.15
N TYR A 45 -8.22 0.71 -1.77
CA TYR A 45 -8.18 -0.44 -2.64
C TYR A 45 -8.97 -1.57 -1.98
N TYR A 46 -9.76 -2.27 -2.79
CA TYR A 46 -10.68 -3.31 -2.34
C TYR A 46 -10.19 -4.65 -2.88
N PHE A 47 -9.74 -5.52 -2.01
CA PHE A 47 -9.19 -6.82 -2.37
C PHE A 47 -10.24 -7.89 -2.16
N LEU A 48 -10.60 -8.59 -3.23
CA LEU A 48 -11.41 -9.78 -3.13
C LEU A 48 -10.50 -10.95 -2.81
N VAL A 49 -10.66 -11.55 -1.64
CA VAL A 49 -9.75 -12.57 -1.12
C VAL A 49 -10.48 -13.81 -0.62
N SER A 50 -9.77 -14.93 -0.54
CA SER A 50 -10.17 -16.11 0.22
C SER A 50 -9.21 -16.33 1.39
N ASP A 51 -9.76 -16.80 2.50
CA ASP A 51 -8.99 -17.30 3.64
C ASP A 51 -8.59 -18.74 3.33
N SER A 52 -7.29 -19.01 3.20
CA SER A 52 -6.81 -20.34 2.81
C SER A 52 -5.79 -20.88 3.80
N THR A 53 -6.07 -22.09 4.29
CA THR A 53 -5.11 -22.91 5.06
C THR A 53 -4.03 -23.52 4.18
N HIS A 54 -4.22 -23.56 2.85
CA HIS A 54 -3.32 -24.17 1.86
C HIS A 54 -3.02 -23.20 0.70
N VAL A 55 -2.19 -22.21 1.00
CA VAL A 55 -1.83 -21.04 0.17
C VAL A 55 -1.44 -21.41 -1.26
N GLU A 56 -0.61 -22.44 -1.48
CA GLU A 56 -0.13 -22.82 -2.81
C GLU A 56 -1.23 -23.40 -3.71
N ALA A 57 -2.03 -24.33 -3.18
CA ALA A 57 -3.11 -24.95 -3.94
C ALA A 57 -4.19 -23.92 -4.32
N SER A 58 -4.56 -23.04 -3.38
CA SER A 58 -5.51 -21.96 -3.64
C SER A 58 -4.96 -20.95 -4.65
N THR A 59 -3.66 -20.62 -4.59
CA THR A 59 -3.01 -19.74 -5.57
C THR A 59 -3.12 -20.31 -6.99
N HIS A 60 -2.78 -21.58 -7.18
CA HIS A 60 -2.85 -22.22 -8.51
C HIS A 60 -4.29 -22.25 -9.06
N GLN A 61 -5.27 -22.61 -8.24
CA GLN A 61 -6.67 -22.63 -8.65
C GLN A 61 -7.18 -21.24 -9.05
N ILE A 62 -6.83 -20.22 -8.28
CA ILE A 62 -7.23 -18.83 -8.56
C ILE A 62 -6.62 -18.35 -9.87
N VAL A 63 -5.33 -18.63 -10.11
CA VAL A 63 -4.65 -18.25 -11.36
C VAL A 63 -5.26 -18.96 -12.58
N LEU A 64 -5.61 -20.25 -12.46
CA LEU A 64 -6.28 -21.00 -13.53
C LEU A 64 -7.66 -20.41 -13.88
N ASN A 65 -8.36 -19.86 -12.89
CA ASN A 65 -9.62 -19.15 -13.06
C ASN A 65 -9.43 -17.68 -13.51
N GLY A 66 -8.19 -17.28 -13.85
CA GLY A 66 -7.83 -15.96 -14.33
C GLY A 66 -7.64 -14.90 -13.24
N GLY A 67 -7.72 -15.26 -11.95
CA GLY A 67 -7.43 -14.38 -10.83
C GLY A 67 -5.94 -14.11 -10.62
N ALA A 68 -5.63 -13.22 -9.69
CA ALA A 68 -4.27 -12.78 -9.35
C ALA A 68 -3.43 -13.87 -8.68
N GLY A 69 -4.03 -14.66 -7.77
CA GLY A 69 -3.28 -15.61 -6.95
C GLY A 69 -2.23 -14.92 -6.06
N TYR A 70 -2.49 -13.67 -5.66
CA TYR A 70 -1.51 -12.87 -4.93
C TYR A 70 -1.64 -13.10 -3.42
N SER A 71 -0.57 -13.57 -2.77
CA SER A 71 -0.55 -13.73 -1.32
C SER A 71 -0.34 -12.39 -0.62
N MET A 72 -1.31 -11.98 0.19
CA MET A 72 -1.24 -10.78 1.02
C MET A 72 -1.37 -11.12 2.51
N TYR A 73 -0.84 -10.27 3.37
CA TYR A 73 -0.90 -10.44 4.82
C TYR A 73 -1.47 -9.19 5.46
N GLU A 74 -2.55 -9.32 6.22
CA GLU A 74 -3.20 -8.21 6.91
C GLU A 74 -3.75 -8.68 8.26
N ASN A 75 -3.56 -7.88 9.31
CA ASN A 75 -4.05 -8.16 10.67
C ASN A 75 -3.63 -9.54 11.23
N GLY A 76 -2.42 -10.00 10.92
CA GLY A 76 -1.91 -11.27 11.44
C GLY A 76 -2.39 -12.51 10.67
N ARG A 77 -3.15 -12.33 9.57
CA ARG A 77 -3.69 -13.40 8.74
C ARG A 77 -3.20 -13.29 7.31
N GLN A 78 -2.98 -14.44 6.68
CA GLN A 78 -2.60 -14.55 5.28
C GLN A 78 -3.85 -14.78 4.44
N TYR A 79 -3.95 -14.08 3.32
CA TYR A 79 -5.05 -14.17 2.38
C TYR A 79 -4.50 -14.38 0.97
N ILE A 80 -5.27 -15.05 0.12
CA ILE A 80 -4.99 -15.07 -1.32
C ILE A 80 -5.98 -14.18 -2.02
N ALA A 81 -5.47 -13.14 -2.70
CA ALA A 81 -6.26 -12.22 -3.48
C ALA A 81 -6.57 -12.79 -4.86
N PHE A 82 -7.86 -12.74 -5.22
CA PHE A 82 -8.37 -12.98 -6.57
C PHE A 82 -8.12 -11.77 -7.46
N ALA A 83 -8.33 -10.57 -6.93
CA ALA A 83 -8.12 -9.31 -7.64
C ALA A 83 -8.15 -8.14 -6.66
N SER A 84 -7.64 -7.00 -7.11
CA SER A 84 -7.82 -5.70 -6.45
C SER A 84 -8.68 -4.80 -7.32
N TYR A 85 -9.60 -4.07 -6.69
CA TYR A 85 -10.50 -3.13 -7.35
C TYR A 85 -10.30 -1.72 -6.81
N LEU A 86 -10.65 -0.73 -7.64
CA LEU A 86 -10.51 0.68 -7.30
C LEU A 86 -11.76 1.21 -6.57
N THR A 87 -12.90 0.53 -6.73
CA THR A 87 -14.16 0.89 -6.08
C THR A 87 -14.76 -0.29 -5.32
N ALA A 88 -15.52 0.00 -4.26
CA ALA A 88 -16.24 -1.02 -3.49
C ALA A 88 -17.28 -1.73 -4.37
N THR A 89 -18.00 -0.96 -5.19
CA THR A 89 -19.05 -1.48 -6.07
C THR A 89 -18.51 -2.52 -7.06
N GLU A 90 -17.33 -2.29 -7.66
CA GLU A 90 -16.70 -3.29 -8.54
C GLU A 90 -16.39 -4.58 -7.80
N ALA A 91 -15.79 -4.49 -6.60
CA ALA A 91 -15.45 -5.65 -5.79
C ALA A 91 -16.71 -6.44 -5.37
N GLU A 92 -17.74 -5.75 -4.89
CA GLU A 92 -19.03 -6.35 -4.48
C GLU A 92 -19.75 -7.02 -5.65
N ASN A 93 -19.71 -6.42 -6.84
CA ASN A 93 -20.33 -7.00 -8.03
C ASN A 93 -19.63 -8.29 -8.45
N VAL A 94 -18.31 -8.36 -8.38
CA VAL A 94 -17.59 -9.60 -8.69
C VAL A 94 -17.79 -10.65 -7.59
N GLN A 95 -17.76 -10.25 -6.32
CA GLN A 95 -17.98 -11.15 -5.18
C GLN A 95 -19.31 -11.92 -5.31
N LYS A 96 -20.39 -11.24 -5.72
CA LYS A 96 -21.72 -11.87 -5.92
C LYS A 96 -21.74 -12.99 -6.97
N ASN A 97 -20.78 -12.99 -7.89
CA ASN A 97 -20.69 -13.95 -8.98
C ASN A 97 -19.68 -15.07 -8.72
N ILE A 98 -18.93 -15.01 -7.62
CA ILE A 98 -18.00 -16.07 -7.21
C ILE A 98 -18.75 -17.05 -6.28
N GLN A 99 -18.64 -18.35 -6.57
CA GLN A 99 -19.27 -19.40 -5.78
C GLN A 99 -18.49 -19.75 -4.49
N ASP A 100 -17.21 -19.39 -4.44
CA ASP A 100 -16.32 -19.65 -3.30
C ASP A 100 -16.57 -18.67 -2.14
N GLU A 101 -16.27 -19.13 -0.92
CA GLU A 101 -16.23 -18.26 0.26
C GLU A 101 -15.15 -17.19 0.08
N THR A 102 -15.60 -15.97 -0.22
CA THR A 102 -14.75 -14.81 -0.47
C THR A 102 -15.17 -13.64 0.40
N GLN A 103 -14.20 -12.79 0.73
CA GLN A 103 -14.41 -11.57 1.49
C GLN A 103 -13.71 -10.40 0.83
N ILE A 104 -14.21 -9.18 1.08
CA ILE A 104 -13.59 -7.96 0.60
C ILE A 104 -12.79 -7.33 1.75
N ILE A 105 -11.49 -7.22 1.56
CA ILE A 105 -10.60 -6.48 2.47
C ILE A 105 -10.36 -5.09 1.88
N THR A 106 -10.71 -4.06 2.63
CA THR A 106 -10.45 -2.67 2.25
C THR A 106 -9.15 -2.20 2.88
N LEU A 107 -8.18 -1.83 2.05
CA LEU A 107 -6.95 -1.16 2.50
C LEU A 107 -7.01 0.33 2.13
N SER A 108 -6.78 1.18 3.13
CA SER A 108 -6.90 2.64 2.99
C SER A 108 -5.58 3.33 3.28
N ALA A 109 -5.12 4.15 2.35
CA ALA A 109 -4.11 5.16 2.58
C ALA A 109 -4.81 6.47 2.94
N LYS A 110 -4.67 6.88 4.20
CA LYS A 110 -5.17 8.16 4.72
C LYS A 110 -4.11 9.24 4.57
N ASN A 111 -4.36 10.41 5.15
CA ASN A 111 -3.48 11.58 5.12
C ASN A 111 -2.00 11.24 5.31
N LEU A 112 -1.14 11.94 4.56
CA LEU A 112 0.31 11.81 4.65
C LEU A 112 0.86 12.85 5.64
N TYR A 113 1.54 12.38 6.68
CA TYR A 113 2.12 13.19 7.74
C TYR A 113 3.63 13.34 7.54
N PHE A 114 4.05 14.50 7.05
CA PHE A 114 5.47 14.79 6.83
C PHE A 114 6.11 15.31 8.12
N LYS A 115 6.72 14.40 8.88
CA LYS A 115 7.34 14.70 10.18
C LYS A 115 8.77 15.24 10.05
N LYS A 116 9.60 14.63 9.19
CA LYS A 116 11.03 14.96 9.04
C LYS A 116 11.24 16.19 8.14
N ARG A 117 12.31 16.94 8.39
CA ARG A 117 12.67 18.14 7.60
C ARG A 117 12.93 17.79 6.12
N LYS A 118 13.58 16.65 5.84
CA LYS A 118 13.83 16.15 4.48
C LYS A 118 12.51 15.92 3.74
N ASP A 119 11.56 15.27 4.39
CA ASP A 119 10.27 14.90 3.77
C ASP A 119 9.42 16.15 3.53
N LYS A 120 9.40 17.11 4.48
CA LYS A 120 8.75 18.42 4.28
C LYS A 120 9.32 19.18 3.08
N LYS A 121 10.64 19.22 2.94
CA LYS A 121 11.32 19.86 1.79
C LYS A 121 10.93 19.20 0.46
N ASN A 122 10.70 17.89 0.48
CA ASN A 122 10.36 17.10 -0.70
C ASN A 122 8.85 16.79 -0.83
N LYS A 123 7.99 17.40 -0.01
CA LYS A 123 6.55 17.10 0.08
C LYS A 123 5.89 17.01 -1.29
N LYS A 124 6.06 18.04 -2.13
CA LYS A 124 5.47 18.09 -3.48
C LYS A 124 5.90 16.92 -4.37
N LYS A 125 7.17 16.51 -4.29
CA LYS A 125 7.70 15.37 -5.07
C LYS A 125 7.12 14.05 -4.56
N ILE A 126 7.02 13.87 -3.25
CA ILE A 126 6.46 12.65 -2.64
C ILE A 126 4.98 12.53 -2.98
N VAL A 127 4.20 13.60 -2.84
CA VAL A 127 2.77 13.62 -3.23
C VAL A 127 2.62 13.35 -4.72
N GLY A 128 3.45 13.95 -5.57
CA GLY A 128 3.47 13.68 -7.01
C GLY A 128 3.82 12.22 -7.34
N ALA A 129 4.67 11.56 -6.55
CA ALA A 129 4.98 10.14 -6.70
C ALA A 129 3.74 9.29 -6.46
N PHE A 130 3.01 9.54 -5.38
CA PHE A 130 1.76 8.84 -5.08
C PHE A 130 0.69 9.06 -6.16
N GLN A 131 0.48 10.30 -6.61
CA GLN A 131 -0.46 10.59 -7.69
C GLN A 131 -0.11 9.82 -8.97
N THR A 132 1.17 9.83 -9.35
CA THR A 132 1.64 9.13 -10.55
C THR A 132 1.48 7.61 -10.41
N LEU A 133 1.80 7.06 -9.24
CA LEU A 133 1.63 5.63 -8.94
C LEU A 133 0.15 5.22 -9.04
N SER A 134 -0.75 6.03 -8.45
CA SER A 134 -2.19 5.81 -8.53
C SER A 134 -2.68 5.83 -9.98
N ASN A 135 -2.22 6.79 -10.79
CA ASN A 135 -2.58 6.86 -12.20
C ASN A 135 -2.10 5.62 -12.98
N CYS A 136 -0.88 5.14 -12.69
CA CYS A 136 -0.38 3.92 -13.32
C CYS A 136 -1.21 2.69 -12.93
N ILE A 137 -1.61 2.57 -11.67
CA ILE A 137 -2.52 1.51 -11.19
C ILE A 137 -3.88 1.59 -11.91
N THR A 138 -4.43 2.79 -12.10
CA THR A 138 -5.68 2.99 -12.84
C THR A 138 -5.56 2.57 -14.30
N VAL A 139 -4.47 2.95 -14.98
CA VAL A 139 -4.22 2.54 -16.37
C VAL A 139 -4.05 1.02 -16.47
N LEU A 140 -3.36 0.40 -15.52
CA LEU A 140 -3.22 -1.05 -15.46
C LEU A 140 -4.60 -1.73 -15.28
N ASN A 141 -5.44 -1.21 -14.38
CA ASN A 141 -6.81 -1.71 -14.18
C ASN A 141 -7.65 -1.62 -15.47
N GLN A 142 -7.56 -0.49 -16.18
CA GLN A 142 -8.25 -0.33 -17.46
C GLN A 142 -7.77 -1.34 -18.50
N GLU A 143 -6.46 -1.63 -18.52
CA GLU A 143 -5.91 -2.60 -19.48
C GLU A 143 -6.30 -4.05 -19.14
N ILE A 144 -6.39 -4.38 -17.84
CA ILE A 144 -6.95 -5.66 -17.36
C ILE A 144 -8.38 -5.84 -17.90
N VAL A 145 -9.25 -4.85 -17.69
CA VAL A 145 -10.63 -4.89 -18.19
C VAL A 145 -10.67 -4.99 -19.72
N ARG A 146 -9.82 -4.23 -20.43
CA ARG A 146 -9.75 -4.29 -21.90
C ARG A 146 -9.35 -5.69 -22.37
N LEU A 147 -8.37 -6.32 -21.74
CA LEU A 147 -7.93 -7.67 -22.07
C LEU A 147 -9.04 -8.70 -21.83
N GLU A 148 -9.78 -8.58 -20.72
CA GLU A 148 -10.95 -9.42 -20.41
C GLU A 148 -12.09 -9.28 -21.44
N THR A 149 -12.26 -8.08 -22.00
CA THR A 149 -13.26 -7.80 -23.04
C THR A 149 -12.78 -8.08 -24.47
N GLY A 150 -11.59 -8.66 -24.64
CA GLY A 150 -11.08 -9.13 -25.94
C GLY A 150 -10.10 -8.20 -26.65
N ALA A 151 -9.39 -7.33 -25.92
CA ALA A 151 -8.30 -6.54 -26.51
C ALA A 151 -7.18 -7.45 -27.07
N THR A 152 -6.50 -6.97 -28.12
CA THR A 152 -5.43 -7.74 -28.76
C THR A 152 -4.16 -7.72 -27.92
N GLN A 153 -3.38 -8.81 -28.01
CA GLN A 153 -2.06 -8.93 -27.37
C GLN A 153 -1.12 -7.77 -27.76
N GLU A 154 -1.15 -7.32 -29.02
CA GLU A 154 -0.31 -6.21 -29.47
C GLU A 154 -0.69 -4.87 -28.80
N SER A 155 -2.00 -4.58 -28.70
CA SER A 155 -2.49 -3.38 -28.00
C SER A 155 -2.06 -3.41 -26.54
N CYS A 156 -2.23 -4.55 -25.87
CA CYS A 156 -1.89 -4.71 -24.47
C CYS A 156 -0.39 -4.51 -24.23
N LYS A 157 0.47 -5.20 -24.98
CA LYS A 157 1.93 -5.05 -24.89
C LYS A 157 2.40 -3.61 -25.12
N ARG A 158 1.72 -2.86 -26.00
CA ARG A 158 2.04 -1.44 -26.23
C ARG A 158 1.77 -0.59 -24.97
N ILE A 159 0.65 -0.81 -24.29
CA ILE A 159 0.32 -0.11 -23.04
C ILE A 159 1.27 -0.52 -21.91
N LEU A 160 1.58 -1.81 -21.77
CA LEU A 160 2.55 -2.27 -20.77
C LEU A 160 3.92 -1.63 -20.97
N LYS A 161 4.38 -1.46 -22.21
CA LYS A 161 5.63 -0.75 -22.53
C LYS A 161 5.59 0.73 -22.16
N ILE A 162 4.43 1.38 -22.21
CA ILE A 162 4.26 2.77 -21.75
C ILE A 162 4.34 2.83 -20.22
N LEU A 163 3.64 1.93 -19.53
CA LEU A 163 3.71 1.80 -18.07
C LEU A 163 5.15 1.51 -17.61
N GLU A 164 5.84 0.59 -18.28
CA GLU A 164 7.24 0.25 -17.99
C GLU A 164 8.14 1.49 -18.07
N LYS A 165 8.03 2.28 -19.15
CA LYS A 165 8.78 3.54 -19.30
C LYS A 165 8.46 4.53 -18.18
N GLN A 166 7.19 4.63 -17.79
CA GLN A 166 6.76 5.52 -16.72
C GLN A 166 7.33 5.09 -15.36
N PHE A 167 7.26 3.81 -15.02
CA PHE A 167 7.87 3.27 -13.79
C PHE A 167 9.39 3.43 -13.80
N ARG A 168 10.05 3.21 -14.94
CA ARG A 168 11.50 3.42 -15.08
C ARG A 168 11.89 4.89 -14.86
N TYR A 169 11.09 5.82 -15.36
CA TYR A 169 11.28 7.26 -15.10
C TYR A 169 11.08 7.60 -13.62
N MET A 170 10.03 7.07 -12.99
CA MET A 170 9.75 7.27 -11.57
C MET A 170 10.87 6.72 -10.69
N SER A 171 11.34 5.49 -10.96
CA SER A 171 12.46 4.86 -10.25
C SER A 171 13.67 5.79 -10.19
N LYS A 172 14.12 6.31 -11.34
CA LYS A 172 15.26 7.24 -11.41
C LYS A 172 14.99 8.58 -10.73
N THR A 173 13.78 9.11 -10.87
CA THR A 173 13.41 10.44 -10.35
C THR A 173 13.33 10.46 -8.82
N TYR A 174 12.91 9.35 -8.22
CA TYR A 174 12.66 9.26 -6.79
C TYR A 174 13.75 8.56 -5.98
N ASP A 175 14.75 7.92 -6.60
CA ASP A 175 15.79 7.14 -5.91
C ASP A 175 16.45 7.85 -4.70
N GLY A 176 16.77 9.15 -4.81
CA GLY A 176 17.33 9.93 -3.69
C GLY A 176 16.30 10.62 -2.78
N VAL A 177 15.06 10.76 -3.26
CA VAL A 177 14.00 11.56 -2.62
C VAL A 177 13.07 10.68 -1.79
N PHE A 178 12.60 9.59 -2.40
CA PHE A 178 11.72 8.58 -1.84
C PHE A 178 12.18 7.18 -2.28
N PRO A 179 13.28 6.66 -1.69
CA PRO A 179 13.93 5.43 -2.15
C PRO A 179 13.00 4.20 -2.16
N SER A 180 12.12 4.06 -1.17
CA SER A 180 11.13 2.97 -1.11
C SER A 180 10.21 2.97 -2.33
N CYS A 181 9.75 4.15 -2.77
CA CYS A 181 8.93 4.28 -3.98
C CYS A 181 9.73 3.95 -5.24
N ALA A 182 11.01 4.36 -5.29
CA ALA A 182 11.87 4.03 -6.42
C ALA A 182 12.08 2.52 -6.54
N ALA A 183 12.30 1.82 -5.43
CA ALA A 183 12.43 0.37 -5.38
C ALA A 183 11.16 -0.35 -5.87
N VAL A 184 9.97 0.11 -5.43
CA VAL A 184 8.68 -0.42 -5.93
C VAL A 184 8.56 -0.21 -7.44
N CYS A 185 8.90 0.98 -7.95
CA CYS A 185 8.86 1.25 -9.38
C CYS A 185 9.85 0.38 -10.15
N GLN A 186 11.05 0.15 -9.60
CA GLN A 186 12.06 -0.69 -10.22
C GLN A 186 11.62 -2.15 -10.31
N LYS A 187 10.96 -2.67 -9.27
CA LYS A 187 10.39 -4.01 -9.31
C LYS A 187 9.26 -4.10 -10.36
N ALA A 188 8.34 -3.13 -10.37
CA ALA A 188 7.27 -3.09 -11.35
C ALA A 188 7.78 -3.06 -12.81
N VAL A 189 8.94 -2.44 -13.06
CA VAL A 189 9.61 -2.49 -14.37
C VAL A 189 10.00 -3.93 -14.73
N THR A 190 10.62 -4.66 -13.80
CA THR A 190 11.00 -6.06 -14.02
C THR A 190 9.78 -6.90 -14.35
N ASP A 191 8.73 -6.81 -13.52
CA ASP A 191 7.50 -7.58 -13.70
C ASP A 191 6.81 -7.25 -15.05
N LEU A 192 6.76 -5.97 -15.43
CA LEU A 192 6.18 -5.56 -16.72
C LEU A 192 6.98 -6.05 -17.92
N VAL A 193 8.31 -6.11 -17.83
CA VAL A 193 9.16 -6.66 -18.89
C VAL A 193 8.93 -8.15 -19.03
N GLU A 194 8.88 -8.88 -17.92
CA GLU A 194 8.61 -10.33 -17.91
C GLU A 194 7.24 -10.63 -18.53
N ILE A 195 6.18 -9.96 -18.06
CA ILE A 195 4.82 -10.12 -18.59
C ILE A 195 4.75 -9.74 -20.08
N GLY A 196 5.41 -8.65 -20.48
CA GLY A 196 5.36 -8.14 -21.86
C GLY A 196 6.10 -9.01 -22.89
N ASN A 197 7.12 -9.75 -22.46
CA ASN A 197 7.90 -10.63 -23.32
C ASN A 197 7.13 -11.91 -23.70
N GLU A 198 6.19 -12.34 -22.88
CA GLU A 198 5.41 -13.56 -23.06
C GLU A 198 3.98 -13.27 -23.57
N THR A 199 3.12 -14.28 -23.59
CA THR A 199 1.68 -14.05 -23.77
C THR A 199 1.15 -13.36 -22.53
N VAL A 200 0.48 -12.22 -22.71
CA VAL A 200 -0.05 -11.47 -21.58
C VAL A 200 -1.32 -12.15 -21.08
N TYR A 201 -1.24 -12.71 -19.89
CA TYR A 201 -2.37 -13.27 -19.17
C TYR A 201 -2.98 -12.24 -18.21
N THR A 202 -4.31 -12.24 -18.12
CA THR A 202 -5.04 -11.39 -17.18
C THR A 202 -4.62 -11.64 -15.73
N SER A 203 -4.36 -12.91 -15.37
CA SER A 203 -3.88 -13.30 -14.04
C SER A 203 -2.57 -12.60 -13.67
N SER A 204 -1.60 -12.54 -14.58
CA SER A 204 -0.32 -11.86 -14.35
C SER A 204 -0.50 -10.36 -14.13
N LEU A 205 -1.37 -9.71 -14.91
CA LEU A 205 -1.66 -8.28 -14.73
C LEU A 205 -2.40 -8.02 -13.41
N ARG A 206 -3.37 -8.86 -13.04
CA ARG A 206 -4.09 -8.77 -11.76
C ARG A 206 -3.16 -8.98 -10.57
N SER A 207 -2.18 -9.89 -10.69
CA SER A 207 -1.16 -10.10 -9.66
C SER A 207 -0.29 -8.85 -9.47
N LEU A 208 0.24 -8.30 -10.57
CA LEU A 208 1.00 -7.04 -10.54
C LEU A 208 0.17 -5.89 -9.95
N GLN A 209 -1.11 -5.80 -10.31
CA GLN A 209 -2.01 -4.78 -9.76
C GLN A 209 -2.19 -4.94 -8.25
N CYS A 210 -2.44 -6.16 -7.76
CA CYS A 210 -2.55 -6.43 -6.33
C CYS A 210 -1.28 -6.02 -5.58
N GLU A 211 -0.12 -6.34 -6.14
CA GLU A 211 1.16 -5.97 -5.57
C GLU A 211 1.35 -4.44 -5.52
N LEU A 212 1.05 -3.73 -6.61
CA LEU A 212 1.17 -2.29 -6.68
C LEU A 212 0.23 -1.59 -5.69
N CYS A 213 -1.02 -2.06 -5.59
CA CYS A 213 -1.99 -1.58 -4.60
C CYS A 213 -1.47 -1.81 -3.17
N CYS A 214 -0.97 -3.00 -2.85
CA CYS A 214 -0.38 -3.29 -1.54
C CYS A 214 0.85 -2.42 -1.24
N SER A 215 1.73 -2.27 -2.24
CA SER A 215 2.92 -1.44 -2.15
C SER A 215 2.56 0.03 -1.93
N TYR A 216 1.54 0.54 -2.62
CA TYR A 216 1.02 1.89 -2.43
C TYR A 216 0.61 2.13 -0.98
N ILE A 217 -0.18 1.22 -0.40
CA ILE A 217 -0.63 1.31 0.99
C ILE A 217 0.57 1.24 1.95
N ARG A 218 1.53 0.34 1.70
CA ARG A 218 2.76 0.23 2.50
C ARG A 218 3.60 1.50 2.46
N LEU A 219 3.77 2.10 1.29
CA LEU A 219 4.46 3.38 1.13
C LEU A 219 3.75 4.49 1.89
N ALA A 220 2.41 4.52 1.88
CA ALA A 220 1.64 5.50 2.65
C ALA A 220 1.80 5.31 4.17
N LYS A 221 1.94 4.06 4.65
CA LYS A 221 2.23 3.76 6.06
C LYS A 221 3.57 4.36 6.54
N GLU A 222 4.53 4.63 5.66
CA GLU A 222 5.77 5.36 6.05
C GLU A 222 5.51 6.80 6.50
N PHE A 223 4.36 7.37 6.09
CA PHE A 223 3.91 8.71 6.43
C PHE A 223 2.67 8.71 7.33
N SER A 224 2.33 7.60 7.99
CA SER A 224 1.23 7.58 8.96
C SER A 224 1.64 8.20 10.30
N LEU A 225 0.65 8.46 11.16
CA LEU A 225 0.87 8.90 12.53
C LEU A 225 1.51 7.80 13.38
#